data_AF-A0A7C1QK87-F1
#
_entry.id   AF-A0A7C1QK87-F1
#
_cell.length_a   1.000
_cell.length_b   1.000
_cell.length_c   1.000
_cell.angle_alpha   90.00
_cell.angle_beta   90.00
_cell.angle_gamma   90.00
#
_symmetry.space_group_name_H-M   'P 1'
#
loop_
_entity.id
_entity.type
_entity.pdbx_description
1 polymer ?
#
loop_
_entity_poly.entity_id
_entity_poly.type
_entity_poly.pdbx_seq_one_letter_code
_entity_poly.pdbx_strand_id
1 'polypeptide(L)'
;MELALILSRFDPLYGPKIILKAPKSLEEQLLKEIPSLMELPTKGVFIHIFGEVKTANLFFKLPNPFARGLFESLLISIITDINSELSLMLANKLLEGFAVN
;
A
#
# COMPACT_ATOMS: atom_id res chain seq x y z
N MET A 1 6.34 -6.15 15.54
CA MET A 1 5.28 -6.71 14.65
C MET A 1 5.89 -7.64 13.60
N GLU A 2 5.20 -8.71 13.18
CA GLU A 2 5.64 -9.54 12.04
C GLU A 2 5.48 -8.80 10.70
N LEU A 3 6.28 -9.16 9.70
CA LEU A 3 6.17 -8.59 8.34
C LEU A 3 4.77 -8.83 7.78
N ALA A 4 4.15 -7.76 7.26
CA ALA A 4 2.86 -7.84 6.63
C ALA A 4 2.84 -7.21 5.24
N LEU A 5 1.90 -7.66 4.42
CA LEU A 5 1.62 -7.12 3.09
C LEU A 5 0.13 -6.86 2.97
N ILE A 6 -0.23 -5.66 2.52
CA ILE A 6 -1.62 -5.33 2.19
C ILE A 6 -1.72 -4.80 0.76
N LEU A 7 -2.87 -5.04 0.14
CA LEU A 7 -3.29 -4.39 -1.08
C LEU A 7 -4.56 -3.59 -0.79
N SER A 8 -4.49 -2.30 -1.05
CA SER A 8 -5.62 -1.39 -0.96
C SER A 8 -6.09 -0.99 -2.35
N ARG A 9 -7.38 -0.76 -2.48
CA ARG A 9 -8.05 -0.28 -3.68
C ARG A 9 -8.87 0.95 -3.36
N PHE A 10 -8.87 1.92 -4.28
CA PHE A 10 -9.81 3.03 -4.21
C PHE A 10 -11.20 2.59 -4.67
N ASP A 11 -12.18 2.61 -3.78
CA ASP A 11 -13.59 2.42 -4.11
C ASP A 11 -14.24 3.78 -4.39
N PRO A 12 -14.86 4.01 -5.57
CA PRO A 12 -15.45 5.31 -5.89
C PRO A 12 -16.58 5.76 -4.96
N LEU A 13 -17.24 4.82 -4.27
CA LEU A 13 -18.36 5.13 -3.36
C LEU A 13 -17.90 5.24 -1.90
N TYR A 14 -16.93 4.43 -1.49
CA TYR A 14 -16.53 4.30 -0.08
C TYR A 14 -15.11 4.81 0.22
N GLY A 15 -14.35 5.19 -0.79
CA GLY A 15 -12.95 5.61 -0.65
C GLY A 15 -11.96 4.44 -0.60
N PRO A 16 -10.72 4.69 -0.16
CA PRO A 16 -9.67 3.68 -0.06
C PRO A 16 -10.03 2.55 0.91
N LYS A 17 -9.87 1.29 0.48
CA LYS A 17 -10.14 0.11 1.32
C LYS A 17 -9.13 -1.00 1.11
N ILE A 18 -8.83 -1.75 2.16
CA ILE A 18 -8.00 -2.95 2.09
C ILE A 18 -8.81 -4.07 1.41
N ILE A 19 -8.25 -4.68 0.35
CA ILE A 19 -8.86 -5.79 -0.38
C ILE A 19 -8.10 -7.10 -0.21
N LEU A 20 -6.81 -7.06 0.11
CA LEU A 20 -6.01 -8.24 0.48
C LEU A 20 -5.09 -7.91 1.67
N LYS A 21 -4.88 -8.90 2.53
CA LYS A 21 -3.91 -8.84 3.63
C LYS A 21 -3.21 -10.18 3.83
N ALA A 22 -1.92 -10.12 4.14
CA ALA A 22 -1.08 -11.26 4.50
C ALA A 22 -0.19 -10.88 5.70
N PRO A 23 -0.18 -11.66 6.80
CA PRO A 23 -1.03 -12.82 7.04
C PRO A 23 -2.51 -12.41 7.24
N LYS A 24 -3.45 -13.35 7.03
CA LYS A 24 -4.90 -13.08 7.20
C LYS A 24 -5.28 -12.76 8.65
N SER A 25 -4.48 -13.20 9.61
CA SER A 25 -4.65 -12.94 11.04
C SER A 25 -4.34 -11.50 11.45
N LEU A 26 -3.80 -10.67 10.55
CA LEU A 26 -3.42 -9.29 10.88
C LEU A 26 -4.64 -8.47 11.31
N GLU A 27 -4.50 -7.83 12.48
CA GLU A 27 -5.55 -7.01 13.09
C GLU A 27 -5.82 -5.76 12.27
N GLU A 28 -7.08 -5.51 11.93
CA GLU A 28 -7.46 -4.40 11.05
C GLU A 28 -7.21 -3.04 11.68
N GLN A 29 -7.31 -2.92 13.01
CA GLN A 29 -7.16 -1.66 13.72
C GLN A 29 -5.80 -1.00 13.49
N LEU A 30 -4.74 -1.80 13.38
CA LEU A 30 -3.38 -1.33 13.09
C LEU A 30 -3.21 -0.82 11.65
N LEU A 31 -4.14 -1.16 10.75
CA LEU A 31 -4.00 -0.93 9.32
C LEU A 31 -4.95 0.15 8.78
N LYS A 32 -5.91 0.60 9.59
CA LYS A 32 -7.03 1.45 9.14
C LYS A 32 -6.59 2.73 8.44
N GLU A 33 -5.44 3.27 8.81
CA GLU A 33 -4.93 4.53 8.27
C GLU A 33 -4.14 4.35 6.97
N ILE A 34 -3.60 3.16 6.70
CA ILE A 34 -2.71 2.92 5.56
C ILE A 34 -3.41 3.17 4.20
N PRO A 35 -4.68 2.76 3.98
CA PRO A 35 -5.39 3.07 2.74
C PRO A 35 -5.49 4.58 2.44
N SER A 36 -5.49 5.45 3.45
CA SER A 36 -5.55 6.91 3.23
C SER A 36 -4.34 7.46 2.45
N LEU A 37 -3.21 6.73 2.43
CA LEU A 37 -2.03 7.09 1.64
C LEU A 37 -2.30 7.16 0.14
N MET A 38 -3.39 6.54 -0.35
CA MET A 38 -3.83 6.63 -1.75
C MET A 38 -4.20 8.06 -2.17
N GLU A 39 -4.48 8.94 -1.22
CA GLU A 39 -4.86 10.33 -1.47
C GLU A 39 -3.63 11.27 -1.51
N LEU A 40 -2.46 10.78 -1.11
CA LEU A 40 -1.23 11.56 -1.15
C LEU A 40 -0.67 11.65 -2.58
N PRO A 41 -0.20 12.83 -3.01
CA PRO A 41 0.41 13.01 -4.32
C PRO A 41 1.85 12.44 -4.31
N THR A 42 1.97 11.12 -4.36
CA THR A 42 3.25 10.40 -4.35
C THR A 42 3.60 9.89 -5.75
N LYS A 43 4.90 9.81 -6.04
CA LYS A 43 5.43 9.16 -7.25
C LYS A 43 6.43 8.10 -6.85
N GLY A 44 6.26 6.89 -7.38
CA GLY A 44 7.13 5.75 -7.09
C GLY A 44 6.95 5.22 -5.66
N VAL A 45 7.95 4.48 -5.20
CA VAL A 45 7.96 3.91 -3.86
C VAL A 45 8.26 4.97 -2.81
N PHE A 46 7.53 4.96 -1.71
CA PHE A 46 7.74 5.86 -0.59
C PHE A 46 7.60 5.15 0.77
N ILE A 47 8.28 5.70 1.78
CA ILE A 47 8.19 5.20 3.16
C ILE A 47 7.27 6.12 3.95
N HIS A 48 6.39 5.55 4.77
CA HIS A 48 5.58 6.29 5.74
C HIS A 48 5.60 5.60 7.11
N ILE A 49 5.55 6.38 8.18
CA ILE A 49 5.56 5.88 9.57
C ILE A 49 4.20 6.20 10.21
N PHE A 50 3.56 5.18 10.79
CA PHE A 50 2.34 5.33 11.59
C PHE A 50 2.63 4.82 13.00
N GLY A 51 2.83 5.72 13.96
CA GLY A 51 3.17 5.33 15.33
C GLY A 51 4.38 4.38 15.36
N GLU A 52 4.13 3.12 15.75
CA GLU A 52 5.15 2.07 15.90
C GLU A 52 5.38 1.21 14.64
N VAL A 53 4.72 1.52 13.52
CA VAL A 53 4.88 0.78 12.26
C VAL A 53 5.52 1.63 11.17
N LYS A 54 6.37 1.00 10.38
CA LYS A 54 6.99 1.55 9.17
C LYS A 54 6.38 0.86 7.96
N THR A 55 6.07 1.64 6.93
CA THR A 55 5.44 1.13 5.70
C THR A 55 6.24 1.52 4.48
N ALA A 56 6.45 0.58 3.56
CA ALA A 56 6.87 0.86 2.20
C ALA A 56 5.69 0.71 1.26
N ASN A 57 5.44 1.75 0.48
CA ASN A 57 4.20 1.92 -0.24
C ASN A 57 4.48 2.19 -1.71
N LEU A 58 3.67 1.62 -2.59
CA LEU A 58 3.65 1.97 -4.01
C LEU A 58 2.20 2.16 -4.45
N PHE A 59 1.89 3.38 -4.87
CA PHE A 59 0.63 3.70 -5.54
C PHE A 59 0.79 3.48 -7.04
N PHE A 60 -0.14 2.75 -7.65
CA PHE A 60 -0.13 2.47 -9.09
C PHE A 60 -1.55 2.32 -9.62
N LYS A 61 -1.68 2.28 -10.96
CA LYS A 61 -2.95 2.13 -11.64
C LYS A 61 -2.90 0.94 -12.59
N LEU A 62 -4.00 0.20 -12.67
CA LEU A 62 -4.19 -0.86 -13.66
C LEU A 62 -5.30 -0.48 -14.63
N PRO A 63 -5.15 -0.74 -15.94
CA PRO A 63 -6.25 -0.59 -16.88
C PRO A 63 -7.45 -1.44 -16.45
N ASN A 64 -8.62 -0.82 -16.36
CA ASN A 64 -9.87 -1.50 -16.07
C ASN A 64 -11.00 -0.82 -16.85
N PRO A 65 -11.57 -1.47 -17.88
CA PRO A 65 -12.60 -0.86 -18.74
C PRO A 65 -13.90 -0.57 -18.00
N PHE A 66 -14.10 -1.17 -16.82
CA PHE A 66 -15.28 -0.95 -15.98
C PHE A 66 -15.06 0.15 -14.93
N ALA A 67 -13.83 0.63 -14.75
CA ALA A 67 -13.52 1.69 -13.81
C ALA A 67 -13.75 3.08 -14.43
N ARG A 68 -14.20 4.05 -13.61
CA ARG A 68 -14.29 5.44 -14.03
C ARG A 68 -12.90 5.97 -14.39
N GLY A 69 -12.77 6.47 -15.62
CA GLY A 69 -11.47 6.92 -16.13
C GLY A 69 -10.60 5.78 -16.66
N LEU A 70 -11.14 4.57 -16.86
CA LEU A 70 -10.48 3.39 -17.46
C LEU A 70 -9.32 2.80 -16.65
N PHE A 71 -9.15 3.24 -15.40
CA PHE A 71 -8.09 2.77 -14.51
C PHE A 71 -8.60 2.50 -13.11
N GLU A 72 -8.10 1.43 -12.51
CA GLU A 72 -8.29 1.10 -11.11
C GLU A 72 -7.04 1.53 -10.33
N SER A 73 -7.25 2.33 -9.28
CA SER A 73 -6.16 2.79 -8.42
C SER A 73 -5.91 1.78 -7.30
N LEU A 74 -4.64 1.41 -7.11
CA LEU A 74 -4.19 0.45 -6.12
C LEU A 74 -3.01 0.99 -5.31
N LEU A 75 -2.87 0.48 -4.10
CA LEU A 75 -1.74 0.74 -3.22
C LEU A 75 -1.30 -0.57 -2.60
N ILE A 76 -0.06 -0.97 -2.89
CA ILE A 76 0.58 -2.08 -2.19
C ILE A 76 1.44 -1.51 -1.07
N SER A 77 1.30 -2.08 0.13
CA SER A 77 2.04 -1.65 1.32
C SER A 77 2.67 -2.84 2.01
N ILE A 78 4.00 -2.80 2.13
CA ILE A 78 4.78 -3.67 3.02
C ILE A 78 4.83 -2.98 4.36
N ILE A 79 4.49 -3.69 5.42
CA ILE A 79 4.36 -3.15 6.77
C ILE A 79 5.33 -3.91 7.67
N THR A 80 6.12 -3.16 8.41
CA THR A 80 7.15 -3.66 9.31
C THR A 80 7.13 -2.91 10.63
N ASP A 81 7.83 -3.47 11.61
CA ASP A 81 8.16 -2.76 12.84
C ASP A 81 8.99 -1.49 12.55
N ILE A 82 8.81 -0.44 13.35
CA ILE A 82 9.55 0.83 13.21
C ILE A 82 11.07 0.62 13.21
N ASN A 83 11.57 -0.36 13.96
CA ASN A 83 12.99 -0.65 14.10
C ASN A 83 13.57 -1.49 12.95
N SER A 84 12.74 -1.93 12.00
CA SER A 84 13.21 -2.67 10.84
C SER A 84 14.13 -1.84 9.95
N GLU A 85 15.11 -2.50 9.32
CA GLU A 85 16.04 -1.91 8.34
C GLU A 85 15.41 -1.70 6.95
N LEU A 86 14.08 -1.58 6.86
CA LEU A 86 13.37 -1.31 5.61
C LEU A 86 13.78 0.06 5.06
N SER A 87 14.77 0.05 4.18
CA SER A 87 15.27 1.23 3.46
C SER A 87 14.49 1.46 2.17
N LEU A 88 14.53 2.69 1.66
CA LEU A 88 13.93 3.02 0.36
C LEU A 88 14.53 2.20 -0.79
N MET A 89 15.83 1.90 -0.74
CA MET A 89 16.49 1.05 -1.74
C MET A 89 15.92 -0.37 -1.73
N LEU A 90 15.79 -0.98 -0.55
CA LEU A 90 15.19 -2.31 -0.42
C LEU A 90 13.72 -2.30 -0.84
N ALA A 91 12.97 -1.30 -0.40
CA ALA A 91 11.56 -1.13 -0.77
C ALA A 91 11.37 -1.01 -2.29
N ASN A 92 12.22 -0.26 -2.99
CA ASN A 92 12.21 -0.20 -4.45
C ASN A 92 12.44 -1.58 -5.07
N LYS A 93 13.47 -2.31 -4.63
CA LYS A 93 13.71 -3.68 -5.13
C LYS A 93 12.55 -4.65 -4.87
N LEU A 94 11.88 -4.52 -3.73
CA LEU A 94 10.76 -5.39 -3.39
C LEU A 94 9.49 -5.07 -4.19
N LEU A 95 9.28 -3.81 -4.55
CA LEU A 95 8.06 -3.33 -5.21
C LEU A 95 8.23 -3.03 -6.70
N GLU A 96 9.45 -3.12 -7.25
CA GLU A 96 9.74 -2.80 -8.65
C GLU A 96 8.89 -3.59 -9.65
N GLY A 97 8.57 -4.85 -9.34
CA GLY A 97 7.72 -5.69 -10.18
C GLY A 97 6.28 -5.19 -10.33
N PHE A 98 5.82 -4.33 -9.40
CA PHE A 98 4.49 -3.71 -9.44
C PHE A 98 4.50 -2.32 -10.09
N ALA A 99 5.69 -1.72 -10.26
CA ALA A 99 5.85 -0.38 -10.82
C ALA A 99 5.78 -0.36 -12.37
N VAL A 100 5.68 -1.52 -13.02
CA VAL A 100 5.61 -1.65 -14.48
C VAL A 100 4.16 -1.51 -14.96
N ASN A 101 3.66 -0.28 -15.05
CA ASN A 101 2.54 0.10 -15.93
C ASN A 101 2.65 1.58 -16.34
#